data_AF-A0A1Y2D812-F1
#
_entry.id   AF-A0A1Y2D812-F1
#
_cell.length_a   1.000
_cell.length_b   1.000
_cell.length_c   1.000
_cell.angle_alpha   90.00
_cell.angle_beta   90.00
_cell.angle_gamma   90.00
#
_symmetry.space_group_name_H-M   'P 1'
#
loop_
_entity.id
_entity.type
_entity.pdbx_description
1 polymer ?
#
loop_
_entity_poly.entity_id
_entity_poly.type
_entity_poly.pdbx_seq_one_letter_code
_entity_poly.pdbx_strand_id
1 'polypeptide(L)'
;MLQSRLFGTAFAFISIMAFLFSPIINRLKVLGAIGRGQIKNIHGQNTKVIQGTLFTEDLHYHHPSGYLFGASEPNEDNRNTWFPPLV
;
A
#
# COMPACT_ATOMS: atom_id res chain seq x y z
N MET A 1 -29.26 38.49 4.14
CA MET A 1 -29.48 37.11 4.68
C MET A 1 -29.00 36.00 3.76
N LEU A 2 -29.18 36.06 2.43
CA LEU A 2 -28.71 35.00 1.54
C LEU A 2 -27.17 34.90 1.48
N GLN A 3 -26.49 36.05 1.36
CA GLN A 3 -25.02 36.11 1.32
C GLN A 3 -24.38 35.58 2.62
N SER A 4 -24.91 35.94 3.80
CA SER A 4 -24.39 35.46 5.08
C SER A 4 -24.56 33.94 5.28
N ARG A 5 -25.63 33.35 4.74
CA ARG A 5 -25.82 31.90 4.74
C ARG A 5 -24.81 31.20 3.82
N LEU A 6 -24.57 31.74 2.64
CA LEU A 6 -23.57 31.24 1.69
C LEU A 6 -22.16 31.25 2.30
N PHE A 7 -21.78 32.33 2.98
CA PHE A 7 -20.49 32.41 3.68
C PHE A 7 -20.38 31.39 4.82
N GLY A 8 -21.43 31.23 5.63
CA GLY A 8 -21.45 30.23 6.70
C GLY A 8 -21.31 28.79 6.18
N THR A 9 -21.99 28.46 5.08
CA THR A 9 -21.89 27.13 4.45
C THR A 9 -20.51 26.89 3.84
N ALA A 10 -19.92 27.90 3.19
CA ALA A 10 -18.59 27.78 2.60
C ALA A 10 -17.53 27.58 3.70
N PHE A 11 -17.64 28.32 4.80
CA PHE A 11 -16.73 28.18 5.94
C PHE A 11 -16.82 26.78 6.55
N ALA A 12 -18.04 26.29 6.81
CA ALA A 12 -18.24 24.94 7.33
C ALA A 12 -17.65 23.86 6.42
N PHE A 13 -17.87 23.98 5.10
CA PHE A 13 -17.32 23.05 4.12
C PHE A 13 -15.78 23.06 4.13
N ILE A 14 -15.15 24.24 4.12
CA ILE A 14 -13.69 24.37 4.17
C ILE A 14 -13.13 23.76 5.47
N SER A 15 -13.77 24.01 6.61
CA SER A 15 -13.36 23.42 7.89
C SER A 15 -13.44 21.89 7.88
N ILE A 16 -14.50 21.32 7.31
CA ILE A 16 -14.65 19.86 7.15
C ILE A 16 -13.56 19.31 6.23
N MET A 17 -13.32 19.95 5.08
CA MET A 17 -12.28 19.51 4.14
C MET A 17 -10.89 19.59 4.76
N ALA A 18 -10.56 20.67 5.47
CA ALA A 18 -9.29 20.82 6.16
C ALA A 18 -9.09 19.74 7.24
N PHE A 19 -10.14 19.40 7.99
CA PHE A 19 -10.12 18.35 9.00
C PHE A 19 -9.92 16.96 8.37
N LEU A 20 -10.58 16.68 7.24
CA LEU A 20 -10.52 15.37 6.57
C LEU A 20 -9.30 15.19 5.66
N PHE A 21 -8.65 16.28 5.24
CA PHE A 21 -7.55 16.22 4.28
C PHE A 21 -6.40 15.33 4.78
N SER A 22 -5.88 15.59 5.98
CA SER A 22 -4.78 14.80 6.57
C SER A 22 -5.10 13.30 6.69
N PRO A 23 -6.22 12.86 7.32
CA PRO A 23 -6.54 11.45 7.43
C PRO A 23 -6.78 10.77 6.06
N ILE A 24 -7.38 11.47 5.09
CA ILE A 24 -7.57 10.93 3.73
C ILE A 24 -6.21 10.71 3.05
N ILE A 25 -5.34 11.73 3.05
CA ILE A 25 -4.01 11.63 2.44
C ILE A 25 -3.18 10.52 3.10
N ASN A 26 -3.25 10.39 4.42
CA ASN A 26 -2.55 9.32 5.13
C ASN A 26 -3.07 7.93 4.74
N ARG A 27 -4.39 7.75 4.61
CA ARG A 27 -4.96 6.48 4.13
C ARG A 27 -4.50 6.17 2.70
N LEU A 28 -4.50 7.15 1.81
CA LEU A 28 -4.03 6.96 0.43
C LEU A 28 -2.54 6.59 0.39
N LYS A 29 -1.71 7.18 1.26
CA LYS A 29 -0.29 6.82 1.39
C LYS A 29 -0.08 5.42 1.96
N VAL A 30 -0.77 5.07 3.05
CA VAL A 30 -0.65 3.75 3.71
C VAL A 30 -1.12 2.62 2.79
N LEU A 31 -2.22 2.82 2.06
CA LEU A 31 -2.66 1.88 1.03
C LEU A 31 -1.73 1.89 -0.20
N GLY A 32 -0.86 2.89 -0.29
CA GLY A 32 0.10 3.04 -1.37
C GLY A 32 -0.51 3.47 -2.70
N ALA A 33 -1.70 4.08 -2.68
CA ALA A 33 -2.33 4.71 -3.85
C ALA A 33 -1.58 5.97 -4.29
N ILE A 34 -0.86 6.63 -3.39
CA ILE A 34 -0.01 7.78 -3.70
C ILE A 34 1.35 7.61 -3.02
N GLY A 35 2.41 8.08 -3.67
CA GLY A 35 3.76 8.09 -3.10
C GLY A 35 4.53 6.77 -3.17
N ARG A 36 4.03 5.75 -3.88
CA ARG A 36 4.85 4.58 -4.24
C ARG A 36 5.91 4.99 -5.26
N GLY A 37 7.18 4.90 -4.86
CA GLY A 37 8.31 4.99 -5.77
C GLY A 37 8.68 3.63 -6.37
N GLN A 38 9.62 3.62 -7.31
CA GLN A 38 10.24 2.37 -7.73
C GLN A 38 11.08 1.78 -6.59
N ILE A 39 10.93 0.48 -6.32
CA ILE A 39 11.79 -0.23 -5.38
C ILE A 39 13.19 -0.24 -5.98
N LYS A 40 14.12 0.46 -5.33
CA LYS A 40 15.54 0.47 -5.72
C LYS A 40 16.27 -0.62 -4.96
N ASN A 41 17.03 -1.45 -5.67
CA ASN A 41 17.94 -2.39 -5.02
C ASN A 41 19.10 -1.60 -4.40
N ILE A 42 19.09 -1.47 -3.08
CA ILE A 42 20.12 -0.75 -2.31
C ILE A 42 21.38 -1.59 -2.05
N HIS A 43 21.33 -2.90 -2.33
CA HIS A 43 22.43 -3.83 -2.05
C HIS A 43 23.39 -4.00 -3.23
N GLY A 44 23.10 -3.39 -4.39
CA GLY A 44 24.00 -3.39 -5.56
C GLY A 44 24.20 -4.76 -6.22
N GLN A 45 23.41 -5.76 -5.81
CA GLN A 45 23.45 -7.11 -6.37
C GLN A 45 22.41 -7.26 -7.46
N ASN A 46 22.68 -8.09 -8.47
CA ASN A 46 21.67 -8.42 -9.48
C ASN A 46 20.53 -9.21 -8.81
N THR A 47 19.29 -8.73 -8.97
CA THR A 47 18.11 -9.46 -8.50
C THR A 47 17.84 -10.66 -9.40
N LYS A 48 17.38 -11.76 -8.80
CA LYS A 48 16.91 -12.95 -9.51
C LYS A 48 15.49 -13.25 -9.08
N VAL A 49 14.65 -13.63 -10.04
CA VAL A 49 13.28 -14.11 -9.79
C VAL A 49 13.35 -15.59 -9.46
N ILE A 50 12.78 -15.97 -8.31
CA ILE A 50 12.56 -17.37 -7.97
C ILE A 50 11.22 -17.78 -8.59
N GLN A 51 11.19 -18.87 -9.35
CA GLN A 51 9.97 -19.31 -10.02
C GLN A 51 9.02 -19.98 -9.03
N GLY A 52 7.71 -19.82 -9.24
CA GLY A 52 6.68 -20.41 -8.38
C GLY A 52 6.50 -19.72 -7.02
N THR A 53 7.10 -18.54 -6.83
CA THR A 53 6.97 -17.73 -5.60
C THR A 53 6.16 -16.47 -5.89
N LEU A 54 4.88 -16.65 -6.25
CA LEU A 54 3.96 -15.54 -6.50
C LEU A 54 3.53 -14.93 -5.17
N PHE A 55 3.54 -13.60 -5.08
CA PHE A 55 3.13 -12.83 -3.90
C PHE A 55 3.65 -13.42 -2.57
N THR A 56 4.95 -13.63 -2.46
CA THR A 56 5.56 -14.14 -1.23
C THR A 56 5.60 -13.04 -0.17
N GLU A 57 4.88 -13.23 0.94
CA GLU A 57 4.85 -12.27 2.06
C GLU A 57 6.05 -12.46 2.98
N ASP A 58 6.26 -13.70 3.42
CA ASP A 58 7.28 -14.05 4.41
C ASP A 58 8.30 -15.03 3.84
N LEU A 59 9.55 -14.88 4.30
CA LEU A 59 10.66 -15.76 3.99
C LEU A 59 11.35 -16.23 5.28
N HIS A 60 11.56 -17.53 5.41
CA HIS A 60 12.24 -18.13 6.55
C HIS A 60 13.36 -19.06 6.09
N TYR A 61 14.60 -18.72 6.45
CA TYR A 61 15.74 -19.60 6.21
C TYR A 61 15.88 -20.60 7.36
N HIS A 62 15.77 -21.88 7.05
CA HIS A 62 15.92 -22.96 8.00
C HIS A 62 17.32 -23.57 7.91
N HIS A 63 18.20 -23.15 8.83
CA HIS A 63 19.61 -23.53 8.82
C HIS A 63 19.88 -25.04 8.77
N PRO A 64 19.21 -25.91 9.55
CA PRO A 64 19.50 -27.35 9.54
C PRO A 64 19.28 -28.04 8.20
N SER A 65 18.29 -27.59 7.41
CA SER A 65 17.99 -28.19 6.11
C SER A 65 18.61 -27.43 4.93
N GLY A 66 19.18 -26.24 5.17
CA GLY A 66 19.72 -25.39 4.11
C GLY A 66 18.65 -24.86 3.14
N TYR A 67 17.37 -24.85 3.54
CA TYR A 67 16.26 -24.44 2.67
C TYR A 67 15.70 -23.07 3.07
N LEU A 68 15.17 -22.36 2.08
CA LEU A 68 14.39 -21.14 2.24
C LEU A 68 12.91 -21.49 2.05
N PHE A 69 12.10 -21.27 3.06
CA PHE A 69 10.66 -21.45 3.01
C PHE A 69 9.99 -20.10 2.79
N GLY A 70 9.00 -20.04 1.90
CA GLY A 70 8.25 -18.83 1.62
C GLY A 70 6.75 -19.07 1.72
N ALA A 71 6.04 -18.14 2.37
CA ALA A 71 4.58 -18.11 2.35
C ALA A 71 4.14 -17.41 1.07
N SER A 72 3.84 -18.20 0.03
CA SER A 72 3.53 -17.71 -1.32
C SER A 72 2.15 -18.16 -1.77
N GLU A 73 1.51 -17.34 -2.60
CA GLU A 73 0.26 -17.70 -3.25
C GLU A 73 0.51 -18.71 -4.39
N PRO A 74 -0.40 -19.67 -4.61
CA PRO A 74 -0.25 -20.66 -5.66
C PRO A 74 -0.64 -20.12 -7.06
N ASN A 75 -1.46 -19.06 -7.13
CA ASN A 75 -1.93 -18.45 -8.37
C ASN A 75 -2.29 -16.97 -8.19
N GLU A 76 -2.57 -16.27 -9.29
CA GLU A 76 -2.87 -14.84 -9.27
C GLU A 76 -4.33 -14.50 -8.88
N ASP A 77 -5.25 -15.46 -9.01
CA ASP A 77 -6.69 -15.25 -8.82
C ASP A 77 -7.05 -14.88 -7.38
N ASN A 78 -6.28 -15.38 -6.41
CA ASN A 78 -6.54 -15.19 -4.99
C ASN A 78 -5.77 -14.03 -4.35
N ARG A 79 -5.00 -13.26 -5.12
CA ARG A 79 -4.15 -12.20 -4.55
C ARG A 79 -4.90 -11.27 -3.56
N ASN A 80 -6.13 -10.89 -3.88
CA ASN A 80 -6.91 -9.95 -3.07
C ASN A 80 -7.43 -10.55 -1.75
N THR A 81 -7.31 -11.86 -1.52
CA THR A 81 -7.64 -12.45 -0.22
C THR A 81 -6.59 -12.13 0.83
N TRP A 82 -5.32 -12.05 0.44
CA TRP A 82 -4.19 -11.86 1.37
C TRP A 82 -3.49 -10.52 1.18
N PHE A 83 -3.49 -9.95 -0.03
CA PHE A 83 -2.80 -8.71 -0.33
C PHE A 83 -3.76 -7.57 -0.71
N PRO A 84 -3.54 -6.34 -0.22
CA PRO A 84 -4.28 -5.17 -0.69
C PRO A 84 -4.16 -5.01 -2.22
N PRO A 85 -5.20 -4.50 -2.90
CA PRO A 85 -5.17 -4.31 -4.36
C PRO A 85 -3.91 -3.59 -4.86
N LEU A 86 -3.40 -4.02 -6.01
CA LEU A 86 -2.42 -3.25 -6.77
C LEU A 86 -3.19 -2.11 -7.43
N VAL A 87 -2.98 -0.91 -6.93
CA VAL A 87 -3.39 0.35 -7.56
C VAL A 87 -2.46 0.68 -8.72
#